data_AF-A0A1Z8KUZ7-F1
#
_entry.id   AF-A0A1Z8KUZ7-F1
#
_cell.length_a   1.000
_cell.length_b   1.000
_cell.length_c   1.000
_cell.angle_alpha   90.00
_cell.angle_beta   90.00
_cell.angle_gamma   90.00
#
_symmetry.space_group_name_H-M   'P 1'
#
loop_
_entity.id
_entity.type
_entity.pdbx_description
1 polymer ?
#
loop_
_entity_poly.entity_id
_entity_poly.type
_entity_poly.pdbx_seq_one_letter_code
_entity_poly.pdbx_strand_id
1 'polypeptide(L)'
;MLKKIIIFSFCTFILATDTNLNDNSSIDNTIENSFSATVIDDQIQFGYSYSTGWSTGPFWIGIHCQNKDEIAGFQIELPENLQLLDAAGGRSEEFFSDLHHNKGGKVLGFSMSANKIPKLSDPNNDLLLKIQVKAISGSNLNFPIKAILAGPSGQKLSFKNSTSDLKIKSDTGELQLIQVTFFE
;
A
#
# COMPACT_ATOMS: atom_id res chain seq x y z
N MET A 1 13.56 79.05 -40.97
CA MET A 1 13.38 79.10 -39.50
C MET A 1 12.86 77.74 -39.04
N LEU A 2 13.50 77.19 -38.01
CA LEU A 2 13.74 75.75 -37.78
C LEU A 2 12.51 74.92 -37.37
N LYS A 3 12.47 73.68 -37.89
CA LYS A 3 11.50 72.61 -37.62
C LYS A 3 11.52 72.17 -36.16
N LYS A 4 10.35 72.03 -35.54
CA LYS A 4 10.17 71.36 -34.23
C LYS A 4 10.30 69.85 -34.41
N ILE A 5 11.29 69.25 -33.76
CA ILE A 5 11.49 67.80 -33.67
C ILE A 5 10.71 67.31 -32.44
N ILE A 6 9.77 66.38 -32.66
CA ILE A 6 9.11 65.60 -31.61
C ILE A 6 9.90 64.30 -31.50
N ILE A 7 10.57 64.07 -30.37
CA ILE A 7 11.18 62.78 -30.04
C ILE A 7 10.29 62.11 -28.99
N PHE A 8 9.63 61.04 -29.42
CA PHE A 8 9.03 60.03 -28.56
C PHE A 8 10.15 59.27 -27.85
N SER A 9 10.17 59.29 -26.52
CA SER A 9 11.01 58.38 -25.73
C SER A 9 10.09 57.45 -24.94
N PHE A 10 10.19 56.17 -25.30
CA PHE A 10 9.42 55.06 -24.77
C PHE A 10 10.17 54.54 -23.53
N CYS A 11 9.76 54.93 -22.32
CA CYS A 11 10.27 54.33 -21.10
C CYS A 11 9.42 53.10 -20.75
N THR A 12 9.97 51.92 -21.04
CA THR A 12 9.40 50.62 -20.67
C THR A 12 9.34 50.48 -19.15
N PHE A 13 8.14 50.29 -18.60
CA PHE A 13 7.96 49.85 -17.22
C PHE A 13 8.34 48.37 -17.11
N ILE A 14 9.45 48.06 -16.45
CA ILE A 14 9.73 46.72 -15.94
C ILE A 14 9.17 46.67 -14.52
N LEU A 15 7.97 46.10 -14.37
CA LEU A 15 7.52 45.61 -13.07
C LEU A 15 8.34 44.35 -12.76
N ALA A 16 9.37 44.51 -11.93
CA ALA A 16 9.92 43.38 -11.20
C ALA A 16 8.87 42.97 -10.15
N THR A 17 8.10 41.94 -10.43
CA THR A 17 7.46 41.17 -9.36
C THR A 17 8.57 40.34 -8.75
N ASP A 18 8.98 40.68 -7.52
CA ASP A 18 9.69 39.75 -6.66
C ASP A 18 8.74 38.58 -6.40
N THR A 19 8.74 37.59 -7.31
CA THR A 19 8.26 36.26 -6.97
C THR A 19 9.28 35.73 -5.99
N ASN A 20 9.02 36.00 -4.72
CA ASN A 20 9.50 35.22 -3.61
C ASN A 20 8.89 33.81 -3.79
N LEU A 21 9.44 33.06 -4.74
CA LEU A 21 9.36 31.61 -4.78
C LEU A 21 10.22 31.14 -3.62
N ASN A 22 9.66 31.30 -2.42
CA ASN A 22 9.99 30.46 -1.32
C ASN A 22 9.40 29.10 -1.70
N ASP A 23 10.08 28.41 -2.63
CA ASP A 23 9.94 26.99 -2.88
C ASP A 23 10.57 26.27 -1.68
N ASN A 24 10.04 26.57 -0.49
CA ASN A 24 9.92 25.58 0.55
C ASN A 24 8.82 24.62 0.10
N SER A 25 9.10 23.88 -1.00
CA SER A 25 8.84 22.46 -0.91
C SER A 25 9.80 21.97 0.17
N SER A 26 9.40 22.15 1.43
CA SER A 26 9.73 21.16 2.43
C SER A 26 9.31 19.86 1.77
N ILE A 27 10.28 19.14 1.21
CA ILE A 27 10.16 17.70 1.10
C ILE A 27 9.93 17.32 2.55
N ASP A 28 8.65 17.16 2.88
CA ASP A 28 8.25 16.65 4.16
C ASP A 28 8.72 15.20 4.11
N ASN A 29 9.98 14.99 4.50
CA ASN A 29 10.57 13.69 4.79
C ASN A 29 9.96 13.13 6.09
N THR A 30 8.69 13.43 6.35
CA THR A 30 7.86 12.68 7.27
C THR A 30 7.75 11.29 6.67
N ILE A 31 8.60 10.39 7.14
CA ILE A 31 8.47 8.96 6.92
C ILE A 31 7.10 8.59 7.51
N GLU A 32 6.04 8.56 6.72
CA GLU A 32 4.72 8.14 7.17
C GLU A 32 4.62 6.63 7.17
N ASN A 33 3.71 6.06 7.98
CA ASN A 33 3.38 4.66 7.83
C ASN A 33 2.86 4.42 6.40
N SER A 34 3.26 3.33 5.76
CA SER A 34 2.74 2.98 4.43
C SER A 34 2.69 1.48 4.23
N PHE A 35 1.78 1.05 3.37
CA PHE A 35 1.67 -0.35 2.99
C PHE A 35 2.15 -0.57 1.56
N SER A 36 2.64 -1.76 1.27
CA SER A 36 2.81 -2.25 -0.10
C SER A 36 2.54 -3.74 -0.15
N ALA A 37 2.34 -4.27 -1.35
CA ALA A 37 2.12 -5.68 -1.56
C ALA A 37 3.19 -6.27 -2.49
N THR A 38 3.51 -7.53 -2.29
CA THR A 38 4.36 -8.34 -3.19
C THR A 38 3.71 -9.69 -3.43
N VAL A 39 4.12 -10.39 -4.50
CA VAL A 39 3.78 -11.81 -4.70
C VAL A 39 4.90 -12.64 -4.09
N ILE A 40 4.53 -13.66 -3.31
CA ILE A 40 5.50 -14.60 -2.71
C ILE A 40 5.44 -15.88 -3.55
N ASP A 41 6.49 -16.09 -4.36
CA ASP A 41 6.53 -17.05 -5.48
C ASP A 41 6.93 -18.47 -5.08
N ASP A 42 6.82 -18.81 -3.80
CA ASP A 42 7.28 -20.10 -3.28
C ASP A 42 6.21 -21.17 -3.55
N GLN A 43 6.17 -21.64 -4.81
CA GLN A 43 5.37 -22.77 -5.30
C GLN A 43 3.87 -22.48 -5.48
N ILE A 44 3.49 -21.84 -6.59
CA ILE A 44 2.12 -21.98 -7.11
C ILE A 44 1.95 -23.44 -7.61
N GLN A 45 1.56 -24.37 -6.73
CA GLN A 45 1.16 -25.72 -7.12
C GLN A 45 -0.27 -25.69 -7.67
N PHE A 46 -0.39 -25.62 -8.99
CA PHE A 46 -1.69 -25.71 -9.65
C PHE A 46 -2.19 -27.17 -9.65
N GLY A 47 -3.32 -27.39 -8.99
CA GLY A 47 -4.09 -28.62 -9.08
C GLY A 47 -5.59 -28.33 -9.12
N TYR A 48 -6.19 -28.70 -10.27
CA TYR A 48 -7.60 -29.04 -10.52
C TYR A 48 -8.51 -28.13 -11.37
N SER A 49 -8.84 -28.72 -12.52
CA SER A 49 -10.11 -28.78 -13.27
C SER A 49 -10.64 -27.55 -14.02
N TYR A 50 -10.47 -27.62 -15.34
CA TYR A 50 -11.20 -26.85 -16.33
C TYR A 50 -12.72 -27.07 -16.21
N SER A 51 -13.44 -26.02 -15.83
CA SER A 51 -14.87 -25.88 -16.14
C SER A 51 -15.19 -24.38 -16.21
N THR A 52 -15.13 -23.85 -17.44
CA THR A 52 -15.66 -22.55 -17.88
C THR A 52 -15.70 -21.44 -16.83
N GLY A 53 -14.58 -20.77 -16.58
CA GLY A 53 -14.55 -19.60 -15.71
C GLY A 53 -13.15 -19.35 -15.16
N TRP A 54 -12.75 -18.08 -15.16
CA TRP A 54 -11.47 -17.62 -14.64
C TRP A 54 -11.22 -18.13 -13.22
N SER A 55 -10.16 -18.91 -13.05
CA SER A 55 -9.55 -19.21 -11.76
C SER A 55 -8.11 -18.77 -11.91
N THR A 56 -7.67 -17.81 -11.11
CA THR A 56 -6.27 -17.76 -10.70
C THR A 56 -6.26 -18.64 -9.46
N GLY A 57 -5.62 -19.79 -9.50
CA GLY A 57 -5.42 -20.64 -8.35
C GLY A 57 -4.90 -19.85 -7.13
N PRO A 58 -4.97 -20.42 -5.93
CA PRO A 58 -4.48 -19.77 -4.72
C PRO A 58 -3.06 -19.21 -4.89
N PHE A 59 -2.83 -17.98 -4.44
CA PHE A 59 -1.51 -17.36 -4.45
C PHE A 59 -1.26 -16.60 -3.15
N TRP A 60 0.02 -16.39 -2.82
CA TRP A 60 0.43 -15.66 -1.63
C TRP A 60 0.74 -14.19 -1.96
N ILE A 61 0.14 -13.30 -1.18
CA ILE A 61 0.49 -11.88 -1.15
C ILE A 61 1.29 -11.61 0.12
N GLY A 62 2.49 -11.05 -0.02
CA GLY A 62 3.21 -10.42 1.08
C GLY A 62 2.64 -9.02 1.33
N ILE A 63 2.18 -8.75 2.54
CA ILE A 63 1.75 -7.42 2.97
C ILE A 63 2.91 -6.80 3.73
N HIS A 64 3.46 -5.72 3.19
CA HIS A 64 4.55 -4.97 3.77
C HIS A 64 4.01 -3.72 4.45
N CYS A 65 4.57 -3.37 5.59
CA CYS A 65 4.25 -2.15 6.33
C CYS A 65 5.55 -1.45 6.72
N GLN A 66 5.81 -0.31 6.08
CA GLN A 66 6.88 0.59 6.48
C GLN A 66 6.38 1.46 7.61
N ASN A 67 6.55 1.01 8.85
CA ASN A 67 6.01 1.68 10.02
C ASN A 67 7.03 2.60 10.71
N LYS A 68 6.69 3.88 10.85
CA LYS A 68 7.44 4.86 11.66
C LYS A 68 7.14 4.72 13.14
N ASP A 69 5.90 4.37 13.48
CA ASP A 69 5.43 4.21 14.84
C ASP A 69 5.44 2.73 15.24
N GLU A 70 5.55 2.44 16.54
CA GLU A 70 5.29 1.08 17.05
C GLU A 70 3.84 0.69 16.76
N ILE A 71 3.61 -0.56 16.35
CA ILE A 71 2.27 -1.09 16.07
C ILE A 71 1.89 -2.04 17.21
N ALA A 72 0.84 -1.70 17.96
CA ALA A 72 0.24 -2.56 18.98
C ALA A 72 -0.83 -3.52 18.41
N GLY A 73 -1.37 -3.20 17.23
CA GLY A 73 -2.22 -4.10 16.49
C GLY A 73 -2.60 -3.56 15.10
N PHE A 74 -3.15 -4.42 14.27
CA PHE A 74 -3.67 -4.06 12.97
C PHE A 74 -4.94 -4.82 12.63
N GLN A 75 -5.71 -4.26 11.71
CA GLN A 75 -6.83 -4.91 11.05
C GLN A 75 -6.70 -4.73 9.55
N ILE A 76 -6.97 -5.80 8.80
CA ILE A 76 -7.04 -5.80 7.35
C ILE A 76 -8.37 -6.41 6.93
N GLU A 77 -9.04 -5.80 5.95
CA GLU A 77 -10.27 -6.31 5.36
C GLU A 77 -10.12 -6.43 3.85
N LEU A 78 -10.25 -7.65 3.36
CA LEU A 78 -10.23 -7.95 1.93
C LEU A 78 -11.56 -7.57 1.27
N PRO A 79 -11.54 -7.16 0.00
CA PRO A 79 -12.74 -6.92 -0.78
C PRO A 79 -13.45 -8.24 -1.14
N GLU A 80 -14.73 -8.16 -1.50
CA GLU A 80 -15.56 -9.34 -1.82
C GLU A 80 -15.05 -10.18 -3.00
N ASN A 81 -14.27 -9.58 -3.91
CA ASN A 81 -13.67 -10.28 -5.06
C ASN A 81 -12.37 -11.03 -4.72
N LEU A 82 -11.92 -10.99 -3.46
CA LEU A 82 -10.69 -11.65 -3.00
C LEU A 82 -10.98 -12.53 -1.78
N GLN A 83 -10.97 -13.85 -1.98
CA GLN A 83 -11.16 -14.82 -0.91
C GLN A 83 -9.88 -14.95 -0.09
N LEU A 84 -9.96 -14.77 1.24
CA LEU A 84 -8.90 -15.18 2.15
C LEU A 84 -8.97 -16.70 2.39
N LEU A 85 -7.82 -17.36 2.22
CA LEU A 85 -7.66 -18.80 2.48
C LEU A 85 -6.83 -19.04 3.74
N ASP A 86 -5.78 -18.25 3.94
CA ASP A 86 -4.90 -18.34 5.09
C ASP A 86 -4.18 -17.00 5.35
N ALA A 87 -3.68 -16.79 6.55
CA ALA A 87 -2.87 -15.63 6.93
C ALA A 87 -1.79 -16.07 7.92
N ALA A 88 -0.52 -15.75 7.64
CA ALA A 88 0.62 -16.19 8.43
C ALA A 88 1.90 -15.37 8.17
N GLY A 89 2.89 -15.53 9.05
CA GLY A 89 4.26 -15.07 8.92
C GLY A 89 4.50 -13.57 9.09
N GLY A 90 5.71 -13.17 8.68
CA GLY A 90 6.21 -11.81 8.81
C GLY A 90 6.39 -11.40 10.27
N ARG A 91 6.55 -10.10 10.48
CA ARG A 91 6.73 -9.51 11.81
C ARG A 91 5.48 -9.66 12.68
N SER A 92 4.31 -9.89 12.10
CA SER A 92 3.09 -10.10 12.87
C SER A 92 3.21 -11.32 13.78
N GLU A 93 3.66 -12.48 13.29
CA GLU A 93 3.82 -13.69 14.11
C GLU A 93 5.00 -13.62 15.09
N GLU A 94 6.03 -12.81 14.79
CA GLU A 94 7.17 -12.63 15.70
C GLU A 94 6.78 -11.91 16.99
N PHE A 95 5.84 -10.94 16.89
CA PHE A 95 5.46 -10.08 18.01
C PHE A 95 4.07 -10.38 18.56
N PHE A 96 3.15 -10.82 17.70
CA PHE A 96 1.78 -11.17 18.06
C PHE A 96 1.67 -12.69 18.13
N SER A 97 1.30 -13.18 19.31
CA SER A 97 1.07 -14.61 19.54
C SER A 97 -0.11 -15.15 18.74
N ASP A 98 -1.07 -14.28 18.40
CA ASP A 98 -2.34 -14.66 17.83
C ASP A 98 -2.68 -13.79 16.62
N LEU A 99 -2.58 -14.39 15.43
CA LEU A 99 -3.13 -13.84 14.19
C LEU A 99 -4.49 -14.48 13.96
N HIS A 100 -5.55 -13.67 14.05
CA HIS A 100 -6.92 -14.14 13.86
C HIS A 100 -7.42 -13.75 12.48
N HIS A 101 -8.06 -14.68 11.77
CA HIS A 101 -8.68 -14.38 10.49
C HIS A 101 -10.02 -15.11 10.32
N ASN A 102 -10.83 -14.66 9.36
CA ASN A 102 -12.09 -15.30 9.05
C ASN A 102 -12.34 -15.41 7.53
N LYS A 103 -13.33 -16.24 7.16
CA LYS A 103 -13.74 -16.44 5.76
C LYS A 103 -14.33 -15.18 5.10
N GLY A 104 -14.68 -14.17 5.90
CA GLY A 104 -15.16 -12.87 5.41
C GLY A 104 -14.04 -11.89 5.06
N GLY A 105 -12.78 -12.36 5.00
CA GLY A 105 -11.65 -11.55 4.57
C GLY A 105 -11.09 -10.60 5.61
N LYS A 106 -11.49 -10.72 6.89
CA LYS A 106 -10.89 -9.92 7.97
C LYS A 106 -9.70 -10.65 8.58
N VAL A 107 -8.60 -9.92 8.77
CA VAL A 107 -7.39 -10.36 9.49
C VAL A 107 -7.11 -9.37 10.62
N LEU A 108 -6.86 -9.88 11.82
CA LEU A 108 -6.57 -9.13 13.03
C LEU A 108 -5.27 -9.65 13.63
N GLY A 109 -4.29 -8.77 13.83
CA GLY A 109 -3.07 -9.08 14.56
C GLY A 109 -2.91 -8.16 15.75
N PHE A 110 -2.80 -8.73 16.95
CA PHE A 110 -2.52 -8.00 18.19
C PHE A 110 -1.94 -8.96 19.25
N SER A 111 -1.35 -8.42 20.32
CA SER A 111 -0.85 -9.21 21.44
C SER A 111 -1.65 -8.96 22.71
N MET A 112 -2.11 -10.04 23.35
CA MET A 112 -2.68 -9.98 24.72
C MET A 112 -1.62 -9.69 25.78
N SER A 113 -0.34 -9.92 25.48
CA SER A 113 0.80 -9.63 26.35
C SER A 113 1.32 -8.19 26.18
N ALA A 114 0.59 -7.34 25.44
CA ALA A 114 0.98 -5.97 25.12
C ALA A 114 2.33 -5.85 24.36
N ASN A 115 2.74 -6.92 23.66
CA ASN A 115 3.85 -6.84 22.71
C ASN A 115 3.49 -5.90 21.56
N LYS A 116 4.51 -5.30 20.97
CA LYS A 116 4.36 -4.37 19.85
C LYS A 116 5.37 -4.73 18.78
N ILE A 117 4.97 -4.56 17.53
CA ILE A 117 5.90 -4.54 16.42
C ILE A 117 6.68 -3.22 16.53
N PRO A 118 8.02 -3.24 16.64
CA PRO A 118 8.81 -2.03 16.79
C PRO A 118 8.73 -1.17 15.53
N LYS A 119 9.08 0.11 15.62
CA LYS A 119 9.32 0.92 14.41
C LYS A 119 10.36 0.26 13.50
N LEU A 120 10.21 0.45 12.19
CA LEU A 120 11.12 -0.16 11.23
C LEU A 120 12.52 0.46 11.35
N SER A 121 13.54 -0.39 11.57
CA SER A 121 14.96 0.03 11.60
C SER A 121 15.71 -0.35 10.32
N ASP A 122 15.28 -1.41 9.65
CA ASP A 122 15.81 -1.88 8.36
C ASP A 122 14.67 -1.88 7.33
N PRO A 123 14.75 -1.09 6.25
CA PRO A 123 13.72 -1.04 5.22
C PRO A 123 13.46 -2.38 4.54
N ASN A 124 14.39 -3.35 4.60
CA ASN A 124 14.23 -4.66 3.98
C ASN A 124 13.46 -5.66 4.85
N ASN A 125 13.15 -5.31 6.10
CA ASN A 125 12.38 -6.14 7.03
C ASN A 125 10.98 -5.56 7.25
N ASP A 126 10.29 -5.15 6.19
CA ASP A 126 8.98 -4.52 6.26
C ASP A 126 7.81 -5.51 6.07
N LEU A 127 8.06 -6.80 5.86
CA LEU A 127 7.01 -7.82 5.74
C LEU A 127 6.22 -7.93 7.06
N LEU A 128 4.99 -7.43 7.06
CA LEU A 128 4.09 -7.48 8.20
C LEU A 128 3.46 -8.87 8.34
N LEU A 129 2.84 -9.36 7.26
CA LEU A 129 2.27 -10.69 7.18
C LEU A 129 2.20 -11.18 5.73
N LYS A 130 1.88 -12.45 5.56
CA LYS A 130 1.51 -13.06 4.28
C LYS A 130 0.06 -13.49 4.33
N ILE A 131 -0.66 -13.32 3.24
CA ILE A 131 -2.02 -13.86 3.07
C ILE A 131 -2.08 -14.76 1.85
N GLN A 132 -2.68 -15.93 2.01
CA GLN A 132 -3.04 -16.78 0.89
C GLN A 132 -4.44 -16.39 0.43
N VAL A 133 -4.58 -16.10 -0.85
CA VAL A 133 -5.82 -15.60 -1.42
C VAL A 133 -6.19 -16.29 -2.72
N LYS A 134 -7.47 -16.18 -3.08
CA LYS A 134 -7.99 -16.60 -4.39
C LYS A 134 -8.93 -15.52 -4.93
N ALA A 135 -8.72 -15.09 -6.17
CA ALA A 135 -9.66 -14.20 -6.84
C ALA A 135 -10.99 -14.92 -7.14
N ILE A 136 -12.11 -14.32 -6.77
CA ILE A 136 -13.46 -14.90 -6.97
C ILE A 136 -14.07 -14.44 -8.31
N SER A 137 -13.64 -13.29 -8.85
CA SER A 137 -14.09 -12.75 -10.13
C SER A 137 -12.91 -12.40 -11.02
N GLY A 138 -12.88 -12.95 -12.23
CA GLY A 138 -11.79 -12.74 -13.18
C GLY A 138 -11.80 -11.43 -13.95
N SER A 139 -12.89 -10.66 -13.89
CA SER A 139 -13.03 -9.42 -14.66
C SER A 139 -12.54 -8.19 -13.90
N ASN A 140 -12.40 -8.28 -12.57
CA ASN A 140 -11.93 -7.18 -11.73
C ASN A 140 -10.77 -7.67 -10.84
N LEU A 141 -9.55 -7.37 -11.29
CA LEU A 141 -8.30 -7.67 -10.59
C LEU A 141 -7.76 -6.48 -9.79
N ASN A 142 -8.65 -5.57 -9.40
CA ASN A 142 -8.36 -4.55 -8.42
C ASN A 142 -8.87 -5.02 -7.05
N PHE A 143 -7.97 -5.01 -6.07
CA PHE A 143 -8.21 -5.47 -4.71
C PHE A 143 -8.00 -4.29 -3.74
N PRO A 144 -9.03 -3.47 -3.50
CA PRO A 144 -8.98 -2.44 -2.48
C PRO A 144 -9.09 -3.09 -1.09
N ILE A 145 -7.98 -3.09 -0.36
CA ILE A 145 -7.83 -3.63 0.99
C ILE A 145 -7.96 -2.48 2.00
N LYS A 146 -8.93 -2.59 2.90
CA LYS A 146 -9.04 -1.66 4.03
C LYS A 146 -8.04 -2.05 5.10
N ALA A 147 -7.30 -1.10 5.66
CA ALA A 147 -6.35 -1.34 6.73
C ALA A 147 -6.51 -0.34 7.87
N ILE A 148 -6.25 -0.81 9.09
CA ILE A 148 -6.22 0.01 10.31
C ILE A 148 -4.97 -0.38 11.07
N LEU A 149 -4.23 0.63 11.55
CA LEU A 149 -3.09 0.46 12.45
C LEU A 149 -3.43 1.06 13.82
N ALA A 150 -3.09 0.35 14.89
CA ALA A 150 -3.23 0.81 16.26
C ALA A 150 -1.85 0.98 16.90
N GLY A 151 -1.62 2.14 17.51
CA GLY A 151 -0.40 2.48 18.22
C GLY A 151 -0.39 1.99 19.67
N PRO A 152 0.69 2.27 20.42
CA PRO A 152 0.90 1.76 21.78
C PRO A 152 -0.19 2.06 22.80
N SER A 153 -0.95 3.14 22.64
CA SER A 153 -2.05 3.52 23.53
C SER A 153 -3.42 3.19 22.94
N GLY A 154 -3.48 2.34 21.91
CA GLY A 154 -4.71 2.01 21.17
C GLY A 154 -5.20 3.13 20.25
N GLN A 155 -4.40 4.19 20.05
CA GLN A 155 -4.72 5.26 19.12
C GLN A 155 -4.60 4.77 17.67
N LYS A 156 -5.51 5.20 16.79
CA LYS A 156 -5.38 4.95 15.36
C LYS A 156 -4.11 5.64 14.84
N LEU A 157 -3.28 4.91 14.10
CA LEU A 157 -2.15 5.47 13.36
C LEU A 157 -2.57 5.75 11.92
N SER A 158 -2.18 6.91 11.41
CA SER A 158 -2.38 7.26 10.00
C SER A 158 -1.34 6.56 9.12
N PHE A 159 -1.73 6.25 7.89
CA PHE A 159 -0.82 5.80 6.85
C PHE A 159 -1.18 6.39 5.49
N LYS A 160 -0.19 6.46 4.60
CA LYS A 160 -0.39 6.91 3.23
C LYS A 160 -1.07 5.82 2.41
N ASN A 161 -2.21 6.15 1.80
CA ASN A 161 -2.86 5.28 0.80
C ASN A 161 -1.87 4.93 -0.30
N SER A 162 -1.85 3.67 -0.70
CA SER A 162 -0.87 3.16 -1.65
C SER A 162 -1.48 2.14 -2.58
N THR A 163 -0.89 1.98 -3.77
CA THR A 163 -1.25 0.95 -4.73
C THR A 163 0.02 0.22 -5.15
N SER A 164 -0.07 -1.11 -5.22
CA SER A 164 0.98 -1.99 -5.73
C SER A 164 0.45 -2.75 -6.94
N ASP A 165 1.18 -2.67 -8.03
CA ASP A 165 0.92 -3.40 -9.26
C ASP A 165 1.71 -4.72 -9.22
N LEU A 166 1.00 -5.85 -9.21
CA LEU A 166 1.59 -7.17 -9.07
C LEU A 166 1.33 -8.01 -10.33
N LYS A 167 2.30 -8.85 -10.69
CA LYS A 167 2.15 -9.82 -11.78
C LYS A 167 1.97 -11.21 -11.21
N ILE A 168 0.85 -11.85 -11.52
CA ILE A 168 0.58 -13.24 -11.16
C ILE A 168 0.49 -14.10 -12.43
N LYS A 169 0.83 -15.38 -12.32
CA LYS A 169 0.56 -16.36 -13.38
C LYS A 169 -0.85 -16.89 -13.18
N SER A 170 -1.65 -16.84 -14.23
CA SER A 170 -2.96 -17.50 -14.27
C SER A 170 -2.82 -19.01 -14.44
N ASP A 171 -3.94 -19.74 -14.31
CA ASP A 171 -4.01 -21.19 -14.53
C ASP A 171 -3.63 -21.59 -15.97
N THR A 172 -3.68 -20.66 -16.94
CA THR A 172 -3.25 -20.87 -18.33
C THR A 172 -1.77 -20.57 -18.56
N GLY A 173 -1.05 -20.09 -17.55
CA GLY A 173 0.35 -19.67 -17.64
C GLY A 173 0.56 -18.24 -18.13
N GLU A 174 -0.51 -17.51 -18.48
CA GLU A 174 -0.42 -16.10 -18.87
C GLU A 174 -0.17 -15.21 -17.64
N LEU A 175 0.70 -14.20 -17.81
CA LEU A 175 0.93 -13.18 -16.79
C LEU A 175 -0.22 -12.18 -16.78
N GLN A 176 -0.75 -11.93 -15.59
CA GLN A 176 -1.83 -10.99 -15.37
C GLN A 176 -1.40 -9.93 -14.36
N LEU A 177 -1.79 -8.69 -14.65
CA LEU A 177 -1.59 -7.56 -13.75
C LEU A 177 -2.76 -7.51 -12.77
N ILE A 178 -2.47 -7.52 -11.48
CA ILE A 178 -3.42 -7.22 -10.42
C ILE A 178 -3.00 -5.94 -9.70
N GLN A 179 -3.96 -5.22 -9.15
CA GLN A 179 -3.71 -4.03 -8.36
C GLN A 179 -4.16 -4.27 -6.93
N VAL A 180 -3.28 -4.05 -5.97
CA VAL A 180 -3.60 -4.10 -4.54
C VAL A 180 -3.50 -2.68 -4.00
N THR A 181 -4.61 -2.15 -3.49
CA THR A 181 -4.66 -0.79 -2.94
C THR A 181 -4.92 -0.85 -1.44
N PHE A 182 -4.18 -0.10 -0.64
CA PHE A 182 -4.42 0.03 0.80
C PHE A 182 -5.02 1.40 1.12
N PHE A 183 -6.08 1.40 1.95
CA PHE A 183 -6.77 2.61 2.39
C PHE A 183 -7.37 2.44 3.79
N GLU A 184 -7.69 3.55 4.45
CA GLU A 184 -8.23 3.60 5.83
C GLU A 184 -9.72 3.25 6.00
#